data_AF-A0A026W2Y2-F1
#
_entry.id   AF-A0A026W2Y2-F1
#
_cell.length_a   1.000
_cell.length_b   1.000
_cell.length_c   1.000
_cell.angle_alpha   90.00
_cell.angle_beta   90.00
_cell.angle_gamma   90.00
#
_symmetry.space_group_name_H-M   'P 1'
#
loop_
_entity.id
_entity.type
_entity.pdbx_description
1 polymer ?
#
loop_
_entity_poly.entity_id
_entity_poly.type
_entity_poly.pdbx_seq_one_letter_code
_entity_poly.pdbx_strand_id
1 'polypeptide(L)'
;MKNLKKDPDPCKEFACKLQKCLQDNVFQPSRCQGVIEELRQCCTKRTTNSTVCDGINTTKPYNHNTVDYVSAVFALLVLMRVK
;
A
#
# COMPACT_ATOMS: atom_id res chain seq x y z
N MET A 1 28.77 -22.43 9.62
CA MET A 1 27.95 -21.34 9.02
C MET A 1 26.87 -20.98 10.02
N LYS A 2 26.85 -19.73 10.52
CA LYS A 2 25.98 -19.33 11.63
C LYS A 2 24.53 -19.38 11.17
N ASN A 3 23.73 -20.21 11.83
CA ASN A 3 22.27 -20.30 11.66
C ASN A 3 21.66 -19.05 12.30
N LEU A 4 21.61 -17.95 11.55
CA LEU A 4 21.04 -16.69 12.00
C LEU A 4 19.52 -16.79 11.83
N LYS A 5 18.81 -17.22 12.88
CA LYS A 5 17.39 -16.85 13.02
C LYS A 5 17.35 -15.33 13.09
N LYS A 6 17.20 -14.70 11.93
CA LYS A 6 16.95 -13.26 11.81
C LYS A 6 15.55 -13.04 12.36
N ASP A 7 15.43 -12.23 13.41
CA ASP A 7 14.13 -11.82 13.90
C ASP A 7 13.31 -11.28 12.70
N PRO A 8 12.09 -11.79 12.50
CA PRO A 8 11.29 -11.39 11.36
C PRO A 8 11.02 -9.89 11.43
N ASP A 9 11.21 -9.21 10.30
CA ASP A 9 10.94 -7.78 10.20
C ASP A 9 9.46 -7.51 10.60
N PRO A 10 9.21 -6.64 11.59
CA PRO A 10 7.92 -6.52 12.25
C PRO A 10 6.82 -5.94 11.35
N CYS A 11 7.17 -5.26 10.26
CA CYS A 11 6.18 -4.72 9.31
C CYS A 11 6.09 -5.50 8.01
N LYS A 12 6.88 -6.58 7.87
CA LYS A 12 6.91 -7.41 6.66
C LYS A 12 5.57 -8.08 6.34
N GLU A 13 4.79 -8.46 7.34
CA GLU A 13 3.46 -9.02 7.13
C GLU A 13 2.54 -8.06 6.38
N PHE A 14 2.47 -6.80 6.84
CA PHE A 14 1.68 -5.75 6.19
C PHE A 14 2.22 -5.41 4.80
N ALA A 15 3.54 -5.44 4.63
CA ALA A 15 4.17 -5.26 3.32
C ALA A 15 3.71 -6.33 2.32
N CYS A 16 3.77 -7.59 2.72
CA CYS A 16 3.31 -8.72 1.89
C CYS A 16 1.81 -8.62 1.61
N LYS A 17 1.01 -8.26 2.61
CA LYS A 17 -0.43 -8.02 2.45
C LYS A 17 -0.70 -6.91 1.43
N LEU A 18 0.08 -5.83 1.47
CA LEU A 18 -0.01 -4.73 0.50
C LEU A 18 0.35 -5.20 -0.91
N GLN A 19 1.47 -5.92 -1.07
CA GLN A 19 1.90 -6.45 -2.37
C GLN A 19 0.84 -7.37 -2.98
N LYS A 20 0.26 -8.26 -2.17
CA LYS A 20 -0.85 -9.11 -2.60
C LYS A 20 -2.08 -8.29 -3.01
N CYS A 21 -2.49 -7.33 -2.19
CA CYS A 21 -3.62 -6.46 -2.51
C CYS A 21 -3.41 -5.74 -3.85
N LEU A 22 -2.21 -5.21 -4.08
CA LEU A 22 -1.86 -4.54 -5.34
C LEU A 22 -1.95 -5.52 -6.51
N GLN A 23 -1.37 -6.71 -6.41
CA GLN A 23 -1.45 -7.74 -7.46
C GLN A 23 -2.90 -8.10 -7.79
N ASP A 24 -3.73 -8.33 -6.78
CA ASP A 24 -5.15 -8.68 -6.93
C ASP A 24 -5.98 -7.52 -7.51
N ASN A 25 -5.48 -6.28 -7.43
CA ASN A 25 -6.17 -5.06 -7.87
C ASN A 25 -5.49 -4.34 -9.03
N VAL A 26 -4.69 -5.05 -9.84
CA VAL A 26 -4.02 -4.48 -11.02
C VAL A 26 -3.18 -3.24 -10.66
N PHE A 27 -2.55 -3.32 -9.49
CA PHE A 27 -1.70 -2.30 -8.90
C PHE A 27 -2.40 -0.96 -8.62
N GLN A 28 -3.72 -0.96 -8.43
CA GLN A 28 -4.50 0.23 -8.08
C GLN A 28 -4.46 0.51 -6.56
N PRO A 29 -3.71 1.53 -6.09
CA PRO A 29 -3.56 1.78 -4.65
C PRO A 29 -4.86 2.29 -3.99
N SER A 30 -5.79 2.85 -4.78
CA SER A 30 -7.15 3.25 -4.34
C SER A 30 -7.93 2.11 -3.71
N ARG A 31 -7.64 0.86 -4.09
CA ARG A 31 -8.33 -0.33 -3.58
C ARG A 31 -7.65 -0.93 -2.36
N CYS A 32 -6.45 -0.46 -2.04
CA CYS A 32 -5.61 -1.00 -0.97
C CYS A 32 -5.40 0.00 0.18
N GLN A 33 -6.16 1.10 0.25
CA GLN A 33 -5.94 2.18 1.22
C GLN A 33 -5.86 1.69 2.67
N GLY A 34 -6.74 0.75 3.05
CA GLY A 34 -6.73 0.16 4.39
C GLY A 34 -5.43 -0.56 4.72
N VAL A 35 -4.90 -1.37 3.79
CA VAL A 35 -3.65 -2.11 3.98
C VAL A 35 -2.44 -1.17 3.97
N ILE A 36 -2.48 -0.11 3.16
CA ILE A 36 -1.44 0.93 3.15
C ILE A 36 -1.40 1.63 4.51
N GLU A 37 -2.56 1.95 5.08
CA GLU A 37 -2.63 2.60 6.40
C GLU A 37 -2.21 1.65 7.54
N GLU A 38 -2.53 0.35 7.48
CA GLU A 38 -2.00 -0.66 8.41
C GLU A 38 -0.46 -0.69 8.38
N LEU A 39 0.14 -0.72 7.18
CA LEU A 39 1.59 -0.68 7.02
C LEU A 39 2.18 0.61 7.58
N ARG A 40 1.56 1.76 7.31
CA ARG A 40 1.98 3.06 7.84
C ARG A 40 1.91 3.09 9.38
N GLN A 41 0.85 2.55 9.97
CA GLN A 41 0.69 2.45 11.43
C GLN A 41 1.74 1.53 12.05
N CYS A 42 2.08 0.42 11.40
CA CYS A 42 3.20 -0.41 11.82
C CYS A 42 4.51 0.39 11.82
N CYS A 43 4.79 1.08 10.71
CA CYS A 43 5.98 1.91 10.58
C CYS A 43 6.04 3.05 11.59
N THR A 44 4.91 3.64 11.97
CA THR A 44 4.87 4.68 13.02
C THR A 44 5.35 4.16 14.38
N LYS A 45 5.10 2.89 14.69
CA LYS A 45 5.47 2.27 15.99
C LYS A 45 6.87 1.66 15.98
N ARG A 46 7.39 1.28 14.81
CA ARG A 46 8.58 0.41 14.66
C ARG A 46 9.58 0.92 13.60
N THR A 47 9.60 2.22 13.30
CA THR A 47 10.36 2.81 12.16
C THR A 47 11.82 2.36 12.11
N THR A 48 12.53 2.29 13.24
CA THR A 48 13.96 1.97 13.30
C THR A 48 14.29 0.48 13.14
N ASN A 49 13.28 -0.40 13.23
CA ASN A 49 13.47 -1.85 13.35
C ASN A 49 12.93 -2.62 12.13
N SER A 50 12.50 -1.91 11.09
CA SER A 50 11.91 -2.51 9.90
C SER A 50 12.45 -1.85 8.63
N THR A 51 13.10 -2.66 7.81
CA THR A 51 13.60 -2.25 6.48
C THR A 51 12.49 -1.93 5.50
N VAL A 52 11.28 -2.45 5.74
CA VAL A 52 10.10 -2.12 4.93
C VAL A 52 9.73 -0.63 5.07
N CYS A 53 10.02 -0.04 6.21
CA CYS A 53 9.59 1.32 6.53
C CYS A 53 10.44 2.42 5.90
N ASP A 54 11.60 2.10 5.30
CA ASP A 54 12.51 3.07 4.69
C ASP A 54 11.85 3.88 3.56
N GLY A 55 10.83 3.30 2.91
CA GLY A 55 10.04 3.95 1.86
C GLY A 55 8.71 4.56 2.31
N ILE A 56 8.39 4.55 3.61
CA ILE A 56 7.06 4.91 4.12
C ILE A 56 7.10 6.25 4.86
N ASN A 57 6.33 7.22 4.35
CA ASN A 57 6.13 8.47 5.07
C ASN A 57 5.13 8.27 6.23
N THR A 58 5.61 8.36 7.46
CA THR A 58 4.80 8.19 8.68
C THR A 58 4.23 9.49 9.23
N THR A 59 4.64 10.66 8.72
CA THR A 59 4.27 11.97 9.28
C THR A 59 2.84 12.40 8.95
N LYS A 60 2.20 11.74 7.98
CA LYS A 60 0.83 12.03 7.56
C LYS A 60 0.09 10.73 7.21
N PRO A 61 -1.25 10.67 7.39
CA PRO A 61 -2.05 9.55 6.92
C PRO A 61 -1.90 9.33 5.41
N TYR A 62 -2.15 8.11 4.96
CA TYR A 62 -2.19 7.85 3.53
C TYR A 62 -3.30 8.65 2.85
N ASN A 63 -2.95 9.39 1.80
CA ASN A 63 -3.89 10.06 0.91
C ASN A 63 -3.69 9.50 -0.49
N HIS A 64 -4.80 9.13 -1.14
CA HIS A 64 -4.78 8.59 -2.49
C HIS A 64 -4.84 9.75 -3.50
N ASN A 65 -3.67 10.10 -4.03
CA ASN A 65 -3.49 11.18 -4.99
C ASN A 65 -3.25 10.64 -6.42
N THR A 66 -3.24 9.32 -6.59
CA THR A 66 -2.98 8.66 -7.86
C THR A 66 -4.24 8.64 -8.72
N VAL A 67 -4.07 8.63 -10.05
CA VAL A 67 -5.20 8.54 -10.98
C VAL A 67 -5.73 7.11 -10.97
N ASP A 68 -6.98 6.92 -10.56
CA ASP A 68 -7.68 5.64 -10.75
C ASP A 68 -8.19 5.59 -12.20
N TYR A 69 -7.39 5.01 -13.09
CA TYR A 69 -7.72 4.90 -14.52
C TYR A 69 -9.03 4.15 -14.77
N VAL A 70 -9.42 3.20 -13.92
CA VAL A 70 -10.69 2.49 -14.06
C VAL A 70 -11.84 3.47 -13.81
N SER A 71 -11.80 4.20 -12.70
CA SER A 71 -12.79 5.25 -12.43
C SER A 71 -12.81 6.35 -13.50
N ALA A 72 -11.65 6.79 -13.99
CA ALA A 72 -11.57 7.81 -15.03
C ALA A 72 -12.19 7.34 -16.37
N VAL A 73 -11.89 6.09 -16.78
CA VAL A 73 -12.48 5.49 -17.99
C VAL A 73 -13.98 5.27 -17.82
N PHE A 74 -14.46 4.83 -16.65
CA PHE A 74 -15.90 4.73 -16.39
C PHE A 74 -16.59 6.09 -16.46
N ALA A 75 -16.02 7.13 -15.86
CA ALA A 75 -16.56 8.48 -15.94
C ALA A 75 -16.65 8.97 -17.39
N LEU A 76 -15.60 8.72 -18.20
CA LEU A 76 -15.59 9.00 -19.64
C LEU A 76 -16.67 8.24 -20.39
N LEU A 77 -16.84 6.94 -20.14
CA LEU A 77 -17.89 6.13 -20.76
C LEU A 77 -19.30 6.60 -20.40
N VAL A 78 -19.52 7.00 -19.14
CA VAL A 78 -20.80 7.58 -18.71
C VAL A 78 -21.04 8.89 -19.45
N LEU A 79 -20.05 9.78 -19.53
CA LEU A 79 -20.15 11.03 -20.30
C LEU A 79 -20.46 10.78 -21.78
N MET A 80 -19.85 9.76 -22.39
CA MET A 80 -20.13 9.39 -23.79
C MET A 80 -21.52 8.76 -23.98
N ARG A 81 -22.11 8.13 -22.96
CA ARG A 81 -23.47 7.57 -23.01
C ARG A 81 -24.59 8.57 -22.69
N VAL A 82 -24.25 9.72 -22.09
CA VAL A 82 -25.18 10.84 -21.85
C VAL A 82 -25.18 11.83 -23.04
N LYS A 83 -24.53 11.49 -24.15
CA LYS A 83 -24.49 12.28 -25.38
C LYS A 83 -25.40 11.71 -26.47
#